data_AF-A0A2T4LKK9-F1
#
_entry.id   AF-A0A2T4LKK9-F1
#
_cell.length_a   1.000
_cell.length_b   1.000
_cell.length_c   1.000
_cell.angle_alpha   90.00
_cell.angle_beta   90.00
_cell.angle_gamma   90.00
#
_symmetry.space_group_name_H-M   'P 1'
#
loop_
_entity.id
_entity.type
_entity.pdbx_description
1 polymer ?
#
loop_
_entity_poly.entity_id
_entity_poly.type
_entity_poly.pdbx_seq_one_letter_code
_entity_poly.pdbx_strand_id
1 'polypeptide(L)'
;NVESKLNHPNVKELDWVLIRENSEGEYSGVGGRNFTGRGLNNEVAVQSSLFTEKGCERVIRYAFETARQRKRKKVTSVTKSNAQQYGMVLWDEVFERVSKDYPDVETDKWLIDAMAAQFVLHPEELEVVVASNLLADILSDLGSALAGSLG
;
A
#
# COMPACT_ATOMS: atom_id res chain seq x y z
N ASN A 1 -24.21 -9.23 -6.63
CA ASN A 1 -23.09 -9.86 -7.35
C ASN A 1 -22.82 -9.09 -8.62
N VAL A 2 -21.78 -8.26 -8.61
CA VAL A 2 -21.28 -7.65 -9.84
C VAL A 2 -20.38 -8.70 -10.49
N GLU A 3 -20.45 -8.85 -11.80
CA GLU A 3 -19.54 -9.76 -12.49
C GLU A 3 -18.18 -9.09 -12.62
N SER A 4 -17.09 -9.81 -12.30
CA SER A 4 -15.73 -9.31 -12.48
C SER A 4 -15.55 -8.78 -13.90
N LYS A 5 -14.95 -7.60 -14.01
CA LYS A 5 -14.64 -6.96 -15.30
C LYS A 5 -13.22 -7.28 -15.79
N LEU A 6 -12.47 -8.08 -15.04
CA LEU A 6 -11.20 -8.61 -15.52
C LEU A 6 -11.46 -9.60 -16.65
N ASN A 7 -10.92 -9.32 -17.82
CA ASN A 7 -10.83 -10.30 -18.91
C ASN A 7 -9.65 -11.25 -18.63
N HIS A 8 -9.71 -11.97 -17.50
CA HIS A 8 -8.69 -12.91 -17.07
C HIS A 8 -9.30 -14.33 -17.05
N PRO A 9 -8.64 -15.34 -17.65
CA PRO A 9 -9.23 -16.68 -17.77
C PRO A 9 -9.53 -17.32 -16.40
N ASN A 10 -8.76 -16.97 -15.37
CA ASN A 10 -8.81 -17.59 -14.05
C ASN A 10 -9.07 -16.58 -12.92
N VAL A 11 -10.03 -15.65 -13.09
CA VAL A 11 -10.37 -14.67 -12.02
C VAL A 11 -10.61 -15.34 -10.65
N LYS A 12 -11.20 -16.55 -10.64
CA LYS A 12 -11.48 -17.31 -9.42
C LYS A 12 -10.25 -17.88 -8.72
N GLU A 13 -9.10 -17.91 -9.40
CA GLU A 13 -7.83 -18.42 -8.87
C GLU A 13 -6.92 -17.30 -8.38
N LEU A 14 -7.33 -16.03 -8.53
CA LEU A 14 -6.61 -14.89 -7.99
C LEU A 14 -6.69 -14.93 -6.46
N ASP A 15 -5.54 -15.12 -5.81
CA ASP A 15 -5.40 -15.21 -4.36
C ASP A 15 -4.18 -14.41 -3.93
N TRP A 16 -4.43 -13.20 -3.46
CA TRP A 16 -3.43 -12.33 -2.85
C TRP A 16 -4.03 -11.61 -1.65
N VAL A 17 -3.17 -11.14 -0.75
CA VAL A 17 -3.57 -10.43 0.48
C VAL A 17 -2.91 -9.06 0.50
N LEU A 18 -3.73 -8.03 0.68
CA LEU A 18 -3.25 -6.67 0.91
C LEU A 18 -3.23 -6.36 2.42
N ILE A 19 -2.08 -5.97 2.92
CA ILE A 19 -1.83 -5.62 4.31
C ILE A 19 -1.63 -4.11 4.41
N ARG A 20 -2.58 -3.48 5.09
CA ARG A 20 -2.64 -2.03 5.29
C ARG A 20 -2.01 -1.64 6.62
N GLU A 21 -1.11 -0.65 6.60
CA GLU A 21 -0.83 0.13 7.80
C GLU A 21 -2.06 0.99 8.12
N ASN A 22 -2.65 0.83 9.31
CA ASN A 22 -3.98 1.39 9.60
C ASN A 22 -4.01 2.31 10.83
N SER A 23 -2.85 2.78 11.31
CA SER A 23 -2.77 3.59 12.53
C SER A 23 -2.05 4.93 12.35
N GLU A 24 -1.26 5.08 11.29
CA GLU A 24 -0.49 6.28 10.98
C GLU A 24 -0.44 6.50 9.45
N GLY A 25 0.61 7.13 8.93
CA GLY A 25 0.81 7.42 7.53
C GLY A 25 0.12 8.71 7.08
N GLU A 26 -0.53 8.67 5.93
CA GLU A 26 -1.17 9.82 5.30
C GLU A 26 -2.42 10.28 6.06
N TYR A 27 -3.03 9.41 6.87
CA TYR A 27 -4.24 9.69 7.65
C TYR A 27 -3.88 10.16 9.07
N SER A 28 -2.96 11.11 9.16
CA SER A 28 -2.38 11.59 10.43
C SER A 28 -3.21 12.69 11.12
N GLY A 29 -4.02 13.44 10.35
CA GLY A 29 -4.69 14.66 10.81
C GLY A 29 -3.75 15.82 11.16
N VAL A 30 -2.46 15.73 10.82
CA VAL A 30 -1.46 16.76 11.13
C VAL A 30 -1.48 17.84 10.07
N GLY A 31 -1.91 19.04 10.44
CA GLY A 31 -1.99 20.14 9.51
C GLY A 31 -2.88 21.28 10.00
N GLY A 32 -3.47 21.99 9.05
CA GLY A 32 -4.42 23.06 9.32
C GLY A 32 -4.70 23.89 8.08
N ARG A 33 -5.78 24.68 8.14
CA ARG A 33 -6.14 25.67 7.11
C ARG A 33 -6.10 27.05 7.74
N ASN A 34 -5.45 28.00 7.07
CA ASN A 34 -5.31 29.38 7.55
C ASN A 34 -5.56 30.37 6.39
N PHE A 35 -5.69 31.66 6.73
CA PHE A 35 -5.86 32.82 5.84
C PHE A 35 -7.27 33.15 5.33
N THR A 36 -8.32 32.54 5.86
CA THR A 36 -9.72 32.96 5.59
C THR A 36 -9.97 34.44 5.93
N GLY A 37 -9.26 34.99 6.93
CA GLY A 37 -9.37 36.40 7.33
C GLY A 37 -8.62 37.42 6.46
N ARG A 38 -7.89 37.00 5.41
CA ARG A 38 -7.09 37.90 4.53
C ARG A 38 -7.71 38.15 3.14
N GLY A 39 -9.00 37.86 2.99
CA GLY A 39 -9.74 38.08 1.73
C GLY A 39 -9.81 36.83 0.84
N LEU A 40 -10.66 36.92 -0.19
CA LEU A 40 -10.92 35.85 -1.15
C LEU A 40 -9.62 35.36 -1.83
N ASN A 41 -9.52 34.05 -2.07
CA ASN A 41 -8.43 33.37 -2.80
C ASN A 41 -7.04 33.31 -2.11
N ASN A 42 -6.93 33.62 -0.82
CA ASN A 42 -5.66 33.58 -0.08
C ASN A 42 -5.49 32.36 0.83
N GLU A 43 -6.39 31.37 0.75
CA GLU A 43 -6.37 30.23 1.65
C GLU A 43 -5.16 29.32 1.43
N VAL A 44 -4.59 28.87 2.54
CA VAL A 44 -3.53 27.86 2.52
C VAL A 44 -3.95 26.72 3.43
N ALA A 45 -3.75 25.49 2.95
CA ALA A 45 -3.86 24.29 3.74
C ALA A 45 -2.49 23.61 3.82
N VAL A 46 -2.13 23.18 5.01
CA VAL A 46 -0.99 22.30 5.26
C VAL A 46 -1.55 20.97 5.71
N GLN A 47 -1.05 19.89 5.12
CA GLN A 47 -1.34 18.51 5.51
C GLN A 47 -0.01 17.77 5.51
N SER A 48 0.25 16.97 6.54
CA SER A 48 1.50 16.26 6.71
C SER A 48 1.25 14.82 7.09
N SER A 49 1.82 13.87 6.36
CA SER A 49 1.80 12.47 6.76
C SER A 49 2.78 12.22 7.92
N LEU A 50 2.46 11.28 8.81
CA LEU A 50 3.31 10.90 9.92
C LEU A 50 3.64 9.42 9.83
N PHE A 51 4.93 9.09 9.71
CA PHE A 51 5.42 7.72 9.69
C PHE A 51 6.38 7.53 10.85
N THR A 52 6.21 6.45 11.61
CA THR A 52 7.16 6.06 12.64
C THR A 52 7.86 4.78 12.20
N GLU A 53 9.15 4.68 12.49
CA GLU A 53 9.91 3.45 12.20
C GLU A 53 9.24 2.21 12.83
N LYS A 54 8.71 2.37 14.05
CA LYS A 54 8.00 1.31 14.78
C LYS A 54 6.69 0.90 14.10
N GLY A 55 5.92 1.86 13.58
CA GLY A 55 4.67 1.59 12.87
C GLY A 55 4.92 0.85 11.57
N CYS A 56 5.86 1.36 10.75
CA CYS A 56 6.34 0.71 9.54
C CYS A 56 6.83 -0.72 9.80
N GLU A 57 7.74 -0.91 10.77
CA GLU A 57 8.33 -2.23 11.04
C GLU A 57 7.27 -3.24 11.46
N ARG A 58 6.32 -2.85 12.31
CA ARG A 58 5.25 -3.73 12.80
C ARG A 58 4.41 -4.29 11.65
N VAL A 59 3.92 -3.42 10.76
CA VAL A 59 3.08 -3.87 9.63
C VAL A 59 3.87 -4.66 8.60
N ILE A 60 5.11 -4.26 8.34
CA ILE A 60 5.99 -4.95 7.39
C ILE A 60 6.31 -6.35 7.91
N ARG A 61 6.69 -6.52 9.18
CA ARG A 61 6.91 -7.85 9.77
C ARG A 61 5.66 -8.71 9.70
N TYR A 62 4.50 -8.15 9.99
CA TYR A 62 3.23 -8.87 9.86
C TYR A 62 3.01 -9.37 8.41
N ALA A 63 3.40 -8.59 7.41
CA ALA A 63 3.37 -9.02 6.01
C ALA A 63 4.32 -10.18 5.70
N PHE A 64 5.55 -10.13 6.22
CA PHE A 64 6.49 -11.23 6.08
C PHE A 64 6.02 -12.52 6.75
N GLU A 65 5.49 -12.43 7.97
CA GLU A 65 4.92 -13.59 8.67
C GLU A 65 3.70 -14.16 7.92
N THR A 66 2.88 -13.29 7.32
CA THR A 66 1.74 -13.71 6.49
C THR A 66 2.24 -14.44 5.24
N ALA A 67 3.26 -13.91 4.56
CA ALA A 67 3.82 -14.53 3.36
C ALA A 67 4.43 -15.92 3.64
N ARG A 68 5.04 -16.13 4.81
CA ARG A 68 5.57 -17.45 5.21
C ARG A 68 4.50 -18.54 5.31
N GLN A 69 3.25 -18.16 5.53
CA GLN A 69 2.11 -19.09 5.62
C GLN A 69 1.50 -19.42 4.26
N ARG A 70 1.91 -18.72 3.20
CA ARG A 70 1.38 -18.88 1.85
C ARG A 70 2.22 -19.85 1.02
N LYS A 71 1.64 -20.37 -0.07
CA LYS A 71 2.29 -21.36 -0.94
C LYS A 71 3.50 -20.77 -1.65
N ARG A 72 3.34 -19.57 -2.22
CA ARG A 72 4.44 -18.76 -2.71
C ARG A 72 4.77 -17.76 -1.60
N LYS A 73 6.02 -17.75 -1.17
CA LYS A 73 6.50 -16.84 -0.12
C LYS A 73 7.00 -15.57 -0.78
N LYS A 74 6.12 -14.62 -1.04
CA LYS A 74 6.47 -13.33 -1.64
C LYS A 74 5.79 -12.16 -0.91
N VAL A 75 6.56 -11.11 -0.64
CA VAL A 75 6.05 -9.82 -0.16
C VAL A 75 6.45 -8.71 -1.12
N THR A 76 5.46 -7.97 -1.61
CA THR A 76 5.66 -6.76 -2.40
C THR A 76 5.43 -5.53 -1.54
N SER A 77 6.44 -4.65 -1.45
CA SER A 77 6.32 -3.33 -0.82
C SER A 77 5.82 -2.29 -1.81
N VAL A 78 4.73 -1.59 -1.47
CA VAL A 78 4.20 -0.49 -2.28
C VAL A 78 4.65 0.84 -1.70
N THR A 79 5.21 1.70 -2.56
CA THR A 79 5.82 2.97 -2.15
C THR A 79 5.51 4.11 -3.13
N LYS A 80 5.85 5.35 -2.75
CA LYS A 80 5.96 6.49 -3.67
C LYS A 80 7.20 7.33 -3.32
N SER A 81 8.31 6.68 -2.99
CA SER A 81 9.56 7.33 -2.55
C SER A 81 10.18 8.28 -3.57
N ASN A 82 9.81 8.18 -4.85
CA ASN A 82 10.22 9.16 -5.87
C ASN A 82 9.56 10.55 -5.70
N ALA A 83 8.43 10.66 -4.98
CA ALA A 83 7.73 11.92 -4.73
C ALA A 83 7.63 12.24 -3.22
N GLN A 84 7.43 11.24 -2.37
CA GLN A 84 7.35 11.38 -0.92
C GLN A 84 8.71 11.06 -0.28
N GLN A 85 9.64 12.00 -0.41
CA GLN A 85 11.08 11.80 -0.15
C GLN A 85 11.46 11.54 1.31
N TYR A 86 10.52 11.67 2.27
CA TYR A 86 10.79 11.45 3.68
C TYR A 86 10.04 10.23 4.20
N GLY A 87 8.70 10.27 4.24
CA GLY A 87 7.90 9.16 4.77
C GLY A 87 8.07 7.85 4.00
N MET A 88 8.01 7.89 2.66
CA MET A 88 8.16 6.69 1.84
C MET A 88 9.61 6.21 1.72
N VAL A 89 10.59 7.10 1.90
CA VAL A 89 12.00 6.68 1.99
C VAL A 89 12.25 5.94 3.30
N LEU A 90 11.72 6.45 4.43
CA LEU A 90 11.75 5.72 5.70
C LEU A 90 11.05 4.36 5.59
N TRP A 91 9.90 4.29 4.93
CA TRP A 91 9.21 3.03 4.64
C TRP A 91 10.10 2.05 3.87
N ASP A 92 10.74 2.50 2.79
CA ASP A 92 11.64 1.69 1.97
C ASP A 92 12.84 1.17 2.77
N GLU A 93 13.45 2.03 3.61
CA GLU A 93 14.58 1.66 4.48
C GLU A 93 14.19 0.61 5.52
N VAL A 94 13.02 0.77 6.15
CA VAL A 94 12.50 -0.20 7.11
C VAL A 94 12.17 -1.53 6.42
N PHE A 95 11.59 -1.50 5.22
CA PHE A 95 11.30 -2.71 4.46
C PHE A 95 12.57 -3.50 4.13
N GLU A 96 13.59 -2.82 3.61
CA GLU A 96 14.90 -3.41 3.31
C GLU A 96 15.61 -3.93 4.57
N ARG A 97 15.43 -3.28 5.71
CA ARG A 97 15.99 -3.76 6.98
C ARG A 97 15.27 -5.01 7.46
N VAL A 98 13.93 -5.03 7.43
CA VAL A 98 13.13 -6.18 7.88
C VAL A 98 13.31 -7.39 6.96
N SER A 99 13.40 -7.20 5.64
CA SER A 99 13.55 -8.30 4.67
C SER A 99 14.74 -9.23 4.97
N LYS A 100 15.81 -8.68 5.56
CA LYS A 100 17.01 -9.44 5.97
C LYS A 100 16.74 -10.48 7.06
N ASP A 101 15.69 -10.30 7.86
CA ASP A 101 15.25 -11.28 8.87
C ASP A 101 14.42 -12.43 8.25
N TYR A 102 14.05 -12.32 6.97
CA TYR A 102 13.19 -13.24 6.24
C TYR A 102 13.81 -13.70 4.90
N PRO A 103 15.00 -14.33 4.92
CA PRO A 103 15.70 -14.72 3.69
C PRO A 103 14.97 -15.81 2.88
N ASP A 104 13.95 -16.46 3.45
CA ASP A 104 13.12 -17.45 2.78
C ASP A 104 11.90 -16.86 2.04
N VAL A 105 11.75 -15.53 2.02
CA VAL A 105 10.65 -14.80 1.39
C VAL A 105 11.19 -13.96 0.23
N GLU A 106 10.65 -14.15 -0.96
CA GLU A 106 10.91 -13.31 -2.14
C GLU A 106 10.38 -11.89 -1.88
N THR A 107 11.14 -10.87 -2.28
CA THR A 107 10.72 -9.48 -2.10
C THR A 107 10.88 -8.67 -3.36
N ASP A 108 9.92 -7.81 -3.64
CA ASP A 108 10.04 -6.74 -4.63
C ASP A 108 9.40 -5.44 -4.10
N LYS A 109 9.67 -4.35 -4.81
CA LYS A 109 9.17 -3.03 -4.48
C LYS A 109 8.60 -2.36 -5.72
N TRP A 110 7.40 -1.80 -5.59
CA TRP A 110 6.71 -1.14 -6.68
C TRP A 110 6.24 0.24 -6.27
N LEU A 111 6.32 1.18 -7.21
CA LEU A 111 5.62 2.45 -7.05
C LEU A 111 4.11 2.22 -7.15
N ILE A 112 3.30 2.93 -6.35
CA ILE A 112 1.83 2.76 -6.33
C ILE A 112 1.16 2.87 -7.70
N ASP A 113 1.65 3.75 -8.58
CA ASP A 113 1.13 3.90 -9.94
C ASP A 113 1.38 2.66 -10.79
N ALA A 114 2.60 2.10 -10.73
CA ALA A 114 2.91 0.84 -11.39
C ALA A 114 2.17 -0.35 -10.75
N MET A 115 2.02 -0.36 -9.42
CA MET A 115 1.29 -1.41 -8.70
C MET A 115 -0.21 -1.42 -9.06
N ALA A 116 -0.83 -0.25 -9.20
CA ALA A 116 -2.21 -0.16 -9.66
C ALA A 116 -2.38 -0.76 -11.06
N ALA A 117 -1.41 -0.55 -11.96
CA ALA A 117 -1.40 -1.21 -13.27
C ALA A 117 -1.19 -2.73 -13.13
N GLN A 118 -0.30 -3.17 -12.25
CA GLN A 118 -0.03 -4.59 -12.00
C GLN A 118 -1.27 -5.34 -11.50
N PHE A 119 -2.08 -4.74 -10.62
CA PHE A 119 -3.36 -5.29 -10.18
C PHE A 119 -4.32 -5.58 -11.34
N VAL A 120 -4.22 -4.84 -12.45
CA VAL A 120 -5.10 -5.02 -13.62
C VAL A 120 -4.47 -5.96 -14.65
N LEU A 121 -3.18 -5.77 -14.93
CA LEU A 121 -2.49 -6.46 -16.03
C LEU A 121 -2.02 -7.86 -15.65
N HIS A 122 -1.54 -8.03 -14.41
CA HIS A 122 -0.90 -9.25 -13.91
C HIS A 122 -1.27 -9.54 -12.45
N PRO A 123 -2.56 -9.58 -12.08
CA PRO A 123 -2.99 -9.86 -10.70
C PRO A 123 -2.55 -11.24 -10.17
N GLU A 124 -2.29 -12.19 -11.06
CA GLU A 124 -1.81 -13.54 -10.75
C GLU A 124 -0.37 -13.57 -10.21
N GLU A 125 0.42 -12.51 -10.45
CA GLU A 125 1.78 -12.41 -9.96
C GLU A 125 1.88 -11.87 -8.52
N LEU A 126 0.76 -11.39 -7.97
CA LEU A 126 0.65 -10.85 -6.62
C LEU A 126 0.52 -11.98 -5.58
N GLU A 127 0.98 -11.71 -4.36
CA GLU A 127 0.90 -12.69 -3.26
C GLU A 127 0.57 -12.01 -1.93
N VAL A 128 1.54 -11.41 -1.24
CA VAL A 128 1.31 -10.48 -0.14
C VAL A 128 1.77 -9.10 -0.56
N VAL A 129 0.88 -8.13 -0.51
CA VAL A 129 1.16 -6.73 -0.81
C VAL A 129 1.09 -5.96 0.51
N VAL A 130 2.12 -5.20 0.84
CA VAL A 130 2.12 -4.32 2.02
C VAL A 130 2.23 -2.87 1.60
N ALA A 131 1.38 -2.02 2.15
CA ALA A 131 1.27 -0.62 1.76
C ALA A 131 0.90 0.27 2.95
N SER A 132 1.26 1.56 2.84
CA SER A 132 0.82 2.59 3.80
C SER A 132 -0.69 2.80 3.74
N ASN A 133 -1.20 3.56 4.69
CA ASN A 133 -2.62 3.73 4.93
C ASN A 133 -3.41 4.15 3.68
N LEU A 134 -3.03 5.24 3.03
CA LEU A 134 -3.70 5.72 1.82
C LEU A 134 -3.49 4.80 0.61
N LEU A 135 -2.26 4.29 0.44
CA LEU A 135 -1.92 3.45 -0.71
C LEU A 135 -2.70 2.13 -0.68
N ALA A 136 -2.82 1.53 0.51
CA ALA A 136 -3.61 0.33 0.70
C ALA A 136 -5.11 0.58 0.51
N ASP A 137 -5.63 1.73 0.97
CA ASP A 137 -7.04 2.10 0.77
C ASP A 137 -7.44 2.04 -0.71
N ILE A 138 -6.62 2.67 -1.55
CA ILE A 138 -6.79 2.69 -3.01
C ILE A 138 -6.71 1.28 -3.60
N LEU A 139 -5.70 0.50 -3.21
CA LEU A 139 -5.50 -0.84 -3.75
C LEU A 139 -6.58 -1.82 -3.28
N SER A 140 -7.13 -1.68 -2.07
CA SER A 140 -8.23 -2.52 -1.60
C SER A 140 -9.51 -2.27 -2.39
N ASP A 141 -9.81 -1.00 -2.72
CA ASP A 141 -10.96 -0.65 -3.53
C ASP A 141 -10.79 -1.15 -4.97
N LEU A 142 -9.59 -0.96 -5.54
CA LEU A 142 -9.25 -1.49 -6.86
C LEU A 142 -9.40 -3.02 -6.89
N GLY A 143 -8.81 -3.70 -5.92
CA GLY A 143 -8.88 -5.15 -5.77
C GLY A 143 -10.31 -5.69 -5.67
N SER A 144 -11.15 -5.03 -4.86
CA SER A 144 -12.57 -5.39 -4.69
C SER A 144 -13.37 -5.18 -5.98
N ALA A 145 -13.10 -4.07 -6.69
CA ALA A 145 -13.72 -3.80 -7.99
C ALA A 145 -13.35 -4.85 -9.04
N LEU A 146 -12.10 -5.34 -9.02
CA LEU A 146 -11.61 -6.39 -9.90
C LEU A 146 -12.23 -7.76 -9.59
N ALA A 147 -12.45 -8.08 -8.30
CA ALA A 147 -13.06 -9.34 -7.88
C ALA A 147 -14.58 -9.43 -8.18
N GLY A 148 -15.24 -8.29 -8.42
CA GLY A 148 -16.67 -8.25 -8.75
C GLY A 148 -17.62 -8.03 -7.56
N SER A 149 -17.13 -7.62 -6.37
CA SER A 149 -18.00 -6.90 -5.43
C SER A 149 -17.21 -6.04 -4.44
N LEU A 150 -17.71 -4.83 -4.19
CA LEU A 150 -17.44 -4.04 -2.99
C LEU A 150 -18.50 -4.44 -1.96
N GLY A 151 -18.41 -5.65 -1.41
CA GLY A 151 -19.37 -6.18 -0.42
C GLY A 151 -19.85 -7.60 -0.67
#